data_AF-A0A9X7TYZ6-F1
#
_entry.id   AF-A0A9X7TYZ6-F1
#
_cell.length_a   1.000
_cell.length_b   1.000
_cell.length_c   1.000
_cell.angle_alpha   90.00
_cell.angle_beta   90.00
_cell.angle_gamma   90.00
#
_symmetry.space_group_name_H-M   'P 1'
#
loop_
_entity.id
_entity.type
_entity.pdbx_description
1 polymer ?
#
loop_
_entity_poly.entity_id
_entity_poly.type
_entity_poly.pdbx_seq_one_letter_code
_entity_poly.pdbx_strand_id
1 'polypeptide(L)'
;MEKLKAIQFNFENCESEQIPIEYIPYFNFKNVYTNLSHRWDHEEEDSDVLKTGLECDGFTMIADWDRVNTIETSEEYNLADRIAKFHDLVDVDLIFKSGKTKNIYMPWEDANYGESNALMIVLKSDSSSYVTNSKFNNSTFLEVYTEKKA
;
A
#
# COMPACT_ATOMS: atom_id res chain seq x y z
N MET A 1 -13.77 -17.29 7.62
CA MET A 1 -13.01 -16.31 6.81
C MET A 1 -13.45 -14.92 7.20
N GLU A 2 -12.50 -14.05 7.49
CA GLU A 2 -12.79 -12.68 7.90
C GLU A 2 -12.96 -11.79 6.66
N LYS A 3 -13.90 -10.83 6.71
CA LYS A 3 -14.15 -9.91 5.60
C LYS A 3 -13.30 -8.66 5.77
N LEU A 4 -12.62 -8.26 4.71
CA LEU A 4 -11.93 -6.97 4.64
C LEU A 4 -12.95 -5.82 4.57
N LYS A 5 -12.57 -4.69 5.15
CA LYS A 5 -13.29 -3.41 5.12
C LYS A 5 -12.56 -2.44 4.20
N ALA A 6 -11.25 -2.31 4.35
CA ALA A 6 -10.43 -1.35 3.64
C ALA A 6 -8.97 -1.82 3.60
N ILE A 7 -8.19 -1.16 2.75
CA ILE A 7 -6.73 -1.18 2.78
C ILE A 7 -6.27 0.22 3.21
N GLN A 8 -5.41 0.32 4.22
CA GLN A 8 -4.74 1.58 4.56
C GLN A 8 -3.37 1.61 3.93
N PHE A 9 -3.06 2.69 3.25
CA PHE A 9 -1.72 3.00 2.77
C PHE A 9 -1.04 3.89 3.80
N ASN A 10 0.17 3.51 4.21
CA ASN A 10 1.00 4.29 5.11
C ASN A 10 2.22 4.78 4.33
N PHE A 11 2.39 6.10 4.27
CA PHE A 11 3.41 6.77 3.48
C PHE A 11 4.60 7.23 4.34
N GLU A 12 5.71 7.60 3.71
CA GLU A 12 6.95 7.96 4.40
C GLU A 12 6.80 9.23 5.25
N ASN A 13 6.01 10.20 4.79
CA ASN A 13 5.70 11.44 5.51
C ASN A 13 4.76 11.27 6.72
N CYS A 14 4.61 10.05 7.25
CA CYS A 14 3.68 9.68 8.32
C CYS A 14 2.18 9.93 8.01
N GLU A 15 1.85 10.22 6.74
CA GLU A 15 0.47 10.27 6.28
C GLU A 15 -0.08 8.85 6.12
N SER A 16 -1.38 8.68 6.36
CA SER A 16 -2.03 7.38 6.21
C SER A 16 -3.45 7.55 5.73
N GLU A 17 -3.80 6.83 4.66
CA GLU A 17 -5.11 6.96 4.03
C GLU A 17 -5.77 5.62 3.73
N GLN A 18 -7.08 5.55 3.96
CA GLN A 18 -7.86 4.31 3.80
C GLN A 18 -8.60 4.29 2.47
N ILE A 19 -8.34 3.24 1.68
CA ILE A 19 -9.08 2.93 0.47
C ILE A 19 -10.13 1.85 0.79
N PRO A 20 -11.44 2.17 0.67
CA PRO A 20 -12.50 1.19 0.87
C PRO A 20 -12.39 -0.01 -0.06
N ILE A 21 -12.66 -1.22 0.44
CA ILE A 21 -12.49 -2.46 -0.34
C ILE A 21 -13.41 -2.49 -1.58
N GLU A 22 -14.54 -1.80 -1.56
CA GLU A 22 -15.43 -1.66 -2.71
C GLU A 22 -14.82 -0.88 -3.89
N TYR A 23 -13.70 -0.17 -3.69
CA TYR A 23 -12.98 0.54 -4.74
C TYR A 23 -11.86 -0.32 -5.33
N ILE A 24 -11.52 -1.44 -4.69
CA ILE A 24 -10.37 -2.28 -5.01
C ILE A 24 -10.86 -3.62 -5.57
N PRO A 25 -11.02 -3.77 -6.90
CA PRO A 25 -11.39 -5.04 -7.50
C PRO A 25 -10.32 -6.13 -7.31
N TYR A 26 -9.05 -5.77 -7.16
CA TYR A 26 -7.95 -6.72 -7.07
C TYR A 26 -6.79 -6.18 -6.23
N PHE A 27 -6.23 -7.03 -5.37
CA PHE A 27 -4.90 -6.85 -4.84
C PHE A 27 -4.25 -8.20 -4.56
N ASN A 28 -2.92 -8.24 -4.52
CA ASN A 28 -2.13 -9.42 -4.23
C ASN A 28 -0.81 -9.05 -3.57
N PHE A 29 -0.37 -9.89 -2.63
CA PHE A 29 0.99 -9.86 -2.09
C PHE A 29 1.74 -11.10 -2.57
N LYS A 30 2.93 -10.89 -3.13
CA LYS A 30 3.86 -11.96 -3.52
C LYS A 30 4.79 -12.26 -2.34
N ASN A 31 4.89 -13.53 -1.98
CA ASN A 31 5.77 -14.04 -0.92
C ASN A 31 5.69 -13.23 0.39
N VAL A 32 4.60 -13.37 1.13
CA VAL A 32 4.53 -12.75 2.48
C VAL A 32 5.32 -13.61 3.47
N TYR A 33 6.31 -13.02 4.12
CA TYR A 33 7.18 -13.69 5.09
C TYR A 33 7.36 -12.86 6.37
N THR A 34 7.73 -13.53 7.45
CA THR A 34 8.09 -12.85 8.71
C THR A 34 9.54 -12.41 8.65
N ASN A 35 9.80 -11.13 8.90
CA ASN A 35 11.15 -10.62 9.10
C ASN A 35 11.50 -10.57 10.59
N LEU A 36 12.80 -10.43 10.87
CA LEU A 36 13.32 -10.11 12.19
C LEU A 36 14.19 -8.87 12.03
N SER A 37 13.87 -7.79 12.73
CA SER A 37 14.58 -6.52 12.60
C SER A 37 14.87 -5.91 13.97
N HIS A 38 15.89 -5.07 13.99
CA HIS A 38 16.17 -4.14 15.08
C HIS A 38 16.32 -2.77 14.40
N ARG A 39 15.61 -1.76 14.92
CA ARG A 39 15.70 -0.38 14.45
C ARG A 39 15.73 0.52 15.68
N TRP A 40 16.72 1.42 15.73
CA TRP A 40 16.72 2.51 16.69
C TRP A 40 15.65 3.51 16.28
N ASP A 41 14.64 3.66 17.13
CA ASP A 41 13.71 4.78 17.06
C ASP A 41 14.27 5.93 17.89
N HIS A 42 14.28 7.14 17.35
CA HIS A 42 14.86 8.31 18.03
C HIS A 42 14.10 8.67 19.33
N GLU A 43 12.90 8.12 19.53
CA GLU A 43 12.04 8.39 20.68
C GLU A 43 12.15 7.36 21.83
N GLU A 44 12.83 6.22 21.63
CA GLU A 44 13.01 5.19 22.66
C GLU A 44 14.51 5.04 23.02
N GLU A 45 14.98 5.80 24.01
CA GLU A 45 16.23 5.48 24.72
C GLU A 45 16.12 4.03 25.26
N ASP A 46 17.00 3.14 24.81
CA ASP A 46 17.11 1.71 25.18
C ASP A 46 16.13 0.68 24.55
N SER A 47 15.84 0.77 23.24
CA SER A 47 15.12 -0.32 22.53
C SER A 47 16.05 -1.33 21.84
N ASP A 48 16.89 -2.05 22.59
CA ASP A 48 17.66 -3.24 22.13
C ASP A 48 16.77 -4.47 21.82
N VAL A 49 15.53 -4.25 21.40
CA VAL A 49 14.50 -5.26 21.23
C VAL A 49 14.41 -5.66 19.77
N LEU A 50 14.58 -6.96 19.50
CA LEU A 50 14.26 -7.53 18.20
C LEU A 50 12.74 -7.50 17.99
N LYS A 51 12.31 -6.90 16.89
CA LYS A 51 10.92 -6.83 16.45
C LYS A 51 10.70 -7.81 15.30
N THR A 52 9.53 -8.45 15.28
CA THR A 52 9.07 -9.27 14.15
C THR A 52 7.98 -8.53 13.41
N GLY A 53 8.10 -8.42 12.09
CA GLY A 53 7.11 -7.83 11.20
C GLY A 53 6.81 -8.76 10.03
N LEU A 54 5.82 -8.39 9.21
CA LEU A 54 5.54 -9.06 7.95
C LEU A 54 6.05 -8.19 6.81
N GLU A 55 6.74 -8.81 5.87
CA GLU A 55 7.19 -8.19 4.62
C GLU A 55 6.65 -8.99 3.44
N CYS A 56 6.77 -8.42 2.25
CA CYS A 56 6.50 -9.11 0.99
C CYS A 56 7.60 -8.82 -0.05
N ASP A 57 7.76 -9.72 -1.02
CA ASP A 57 8.64 -9.48 -2.17
C ASP A 57 7.97 -8.62 -3.24
N GLY A 58 6.64 -8.56 -3.23
CA GLY A 58 5.91 -7.67 -4.10
C GLY A 58 4.45 -7.46 -3.70
N PHE A 59 3.90 -6.36 -4.19
CA PHE A 59 2.52 -5.95 -4.00
C PHE A 59 1.95 -5.49 -5.33
N THR A 60 0.70 -5.83 -5.57
CA THR A 60 -0.08 -5.35 -6.71
C THR A 60 -1.46 -4.95 -6.22
N MET A 61 -1.93 -3.77 -6.59
CA MET A 61 -3.30 -3.33 -6.37
C MET A 61 -3.85 -2.68 -7.62
N ILE A 62 -5.10 -3.02 -7.96
CA ILE A 62 -5.89 -2.32 -8.96
C ILE A 62 -7.10 -1.73 -8.24
N ALA A 63 -7.27 -0.42 -8.35
CA ALA A 63 -8.37 0.33 -7.75
C ALA A 63 -9.05 1.24 -8.78
N ASP A 64 -10.30 1.62 -8.53
CA ASP A 64 -11.00 2.64 -9.33
C ASP A 64 -10.40 4.03 -9.06
N TRP A 65 -9.72 4.59 -10.07
CA TRP A 65 -8.98 5.85 -9.96
C TRP A 65 -9.88 6.98 -9.46
N ASP A 66 -11.03 7.18 -10.11
CA ASP A 66 -11.87 8.34 -9.85
C ASP A 66 -12.45 8.29 -8.44
N ARG A 67 -12.79 7.09 -7.95
CA ARG A 67 -13.25 6.90 -6.57
C ARG A 67 -12.13 7.06 -5.54
N VAL A 68 -10.93 6.57 -5.82
CA VAL A 68 -9.79 6.80 -4.93
C VAL A 68 -9.46 8.30 -4.88
N ASN A 69 -9.57 9.00 -6.01
CA ASN A 69 -9.30 10.43 -6.08
C ASN A 69 -10.38 11.33 -5.47
N THR A 70 -11.42 10.77 -4.83
CA THR A 70 -12.32 11.54 -3.95
C THR A 70 -11.85 11.56 -2.50
N ILE A 71 -10.81 10.81 -2.14
CA ILE A 71 -10.25 10.78 -0.80
C ILE A 71 -9.25 11.94 -0.68
N GLU A 72 -9.56 12.88 0.21
CA GLU A 72 -8.69 14.01 0.55
C GLU A 72 -7.46 13.50 1.30
N THR A 73 -6.33 14.17 1.12
CA THR A 73 -5.11 13.92 1.88
C THR A 73 -4.71 15.19 2.62
N SER A 74 -3.69 15.12 3.48
CA SER A 74 -3.12 16.30 4.13
C SER A 74 -2.34 17.20 3.16
N GLU A 75 -1.94 16.65 2.01
CA GLU A 75 -1.27 17.37 0.92
C GLU A 75 -2.28 18.04 -0.03
N GLU A 76 -1.82 18.93 -0.91
CA GLU A 76 -2.65 19.59 -1.93
C GLU A 76 -3.16 18.64 -3.06
N TYR A 77 -3.04 17.32 -2.87
CA TYR A 77 -3.42 16.29 -3.83
C TYR A 77 -4.46 15.35 -3.23
N ASN A 78 -5.41 14.88 -4.04
CA ASN A 78 -6.24 13.76 -3.64
C ASN A 78 -5.45 12.44 -3.76
N LEU A 79 -5.94 11.40 -3.08
CA LEU A 79 -5.14 10.20 -2.81
C LEU A 79 -4.57 9.52 -4.08
N ALA A 80 -5.33 9.42 -5.17
CA ALA A 80 -4.82 8.76 -6.39
C ALA A 80 -3.69 9.58 -7.03
N ASP A 81 -3.88 10.90 -7.14
CA ASP A 81 -2.86 11.82 -7.65
C ASP A 81 -1.61 11.83 -6.74
N ARG A 82 -1.80 11.78 -5.42
CA ARG A 82 -0.74 11.70 -4.41
C ARG A 82 0.08 10.43 -4.55
N ILE A 83 -0.57 9.27 -4.66
CA ILE A 83 0.09 7.97 -4.85
C ILE A 83 0.93 7.99 -6.13
N ALA A 84 0.38 8.51 -7.23
CA ALA A 84 1.06 8.60 -8.52
C ALA A 84 2.18 9.65 -8.58
N LYS A 85 2.23 10.57 -7.62
CA LYS A 85 3.23 11.64 -7.59
C LYS A 85 4.48 11.28 -6.80
N PHE A 86 4.33 10.77 -5.58
CA PHE A 86 5.49 10.62 -4.67
C PHE A 86 6.04 9.19 -4.57
N HIS A 87 5.23 8.17 -4.87
CA HIS A 87 5.67 6.77 -4.91
C HIS A 87 6.37 6.27 -3.63
N ASP A 88 5.97 6.71 -2.45
CA ASP A 88 6.65 6.49 -1.16
C ASP A 88 5.80 5.61 -0.20
N LEU A 89 5.07 4.64 -0.75
CA LEU A 89 4.32 3.67 0.05
C LEU A 89 5.29 2.81 0.88
N VAL A 90 5.18 2.90 2.20
CA VAL A 90 6.05 2.18 3.15
C VAL A 90 5.47 0.82 3.47
N ASP A 91 4.19 0.78 3.85
CA ASP A 91 3.50 -0.42 4.25
C ASP A 91 1.99 -0.30 4.05
N VAL A 92 1.32 -1.44 4.20
CA VAL A 92 -0.11 -1.56 4.00
C VAL A 92 -0.75 -2.27 5.19
N ASP A 93 -1.81 -1.66 5.73
CA ASP A 93 -2.69 -2.32 6.70
C ASP A 93 -3.92 -2.91 6.03
N LEU A 94 -4.13 -4.21 6.26
CA LEU A 94 -5.39 -4.87 5.97
C LEU A 94 -6.36 -4.66 7.13
N ILE A 95 -7.38 -3.81 6.91
CA ILE A 95 -8.39 -3.49 7.93
C ILE A 95 -9.58 -4.42 7.76
N PHE A 96 -9.84 -5.25 8.77
CA PHE A 96 -10.95 -6.20 8.74
C PHE A 96 -12.22 -5.63 9.38
N LYS A 97 -13.38 -6.17 8.99
CA LYS A 97 -14.68 -5.76 9.55
C LYS A 97 -14.82 -6.02 11.05
N SER A 98 -13.98 -6.87 11.65
CA SER A 98 -13.95 -7.06 13.11
C SER A 98 -13.23 -5.93 13.87
N GLY A 99 -12.51 -5.06 13.15
CA GLY A 99 -11.62 -4.06 13.73
C GLY A 99 -10.16 -4.52 13.86
N LYS A 100 -9.85 -5.80 13.60
CA LYS A 100 -8.46 -6.27 13.50
C LYS A 100 -7.73 -5.61 12.33
N THR A 101 -6.44 -5.40 12.50
CA THR A 101 -5.53 -4.91 11.46
C THR A 101 -4.39 -5.91 11.27
N LYS A 102 -3.84 -5.93 10.05
CA LYS A 102 -2.63 -6.69 9.73
C LYS A 102 -1.74 -5.85 8.85
N ASN A 103 -0.59 -5.46 9.40
CA ASN A 103 0.42 -4.66 8.73
C ASN A 103 1.36 -5.54 7.88
N ILE A 104 1.70 -5.09 6.68
CA ILE A 104 2.65 -5.74 5.79
C ILE A 104 3.53 -4.66 5.14
N TYR A 105 4.83 -4.71 5.40
CA TYR A 105 5.81 -3.80 4.83
C TYR A 105 6.04 -4.07 3.34
N MET A 106 6.14 -2.98 2.57
CA MET A 106 6.43 -3.03 1.15
C MET A 106 7.92 -3.28 0.92
N PRO A 107 8.30 -3.91 -0.19
CA PRO A 107 9.70 -3.99 -0.56
C PRO A 107 10.24 -2.60 -0.94
N TRP A 108 11.49 -2.32 -0.53
CA TRP A 108 12.28 -1.14 -0.92
C TRP A 108 13.63 -1.60 -1.49
N GLU A 109 14.24 -0.79 -2.36
CA GLU A 109 15.53 -1.11 -2.99
C GLU A 109 16.67 -1.14 -1.97
N ASP A 110 16.66 -0.19 -1.04
CA ASP A 110 17.58 -0.12 0.09
C ASP A 110 16.87 -0.46 1.41
N ALA A 111 17.64 -0.88 2.42
CA ALA A 111 17.11 -1.18 3.76
C ALA A 111 16.58 0.05 4.52
N ASN A 112 16.76 1.25 3.96
CA ASN A 112 16.30 2.51 4.51
C ASN A 112 15.20 3.11 3.64
N TYR A 113 14.17 3.66 4.30
CA TYR A 113 13.17 4.48 3.63
C TYR A 113 13.84 5.78 3.15
N GLY A 114 13.59 6.15 1.90
CA GLY A 114 14.00 7.42 1.32
C GLY A 114 12.76 8.20 0.87
N GLU A 115 12.96 9.35 0.21
CA GLU A 115 11.86 10.23 -0.24
C GLU A 115 10.87 9.56 -1.21
N SER A 116 11.26 8.46 -1.86
CA SER A 116 10.39 7.64 -2.72
C SER A 116 10.84 6.19 -2.76
N ASN A 117 9.90 5.28 -2.99
CA ASN A 117 10.15 3.87 -3.21
C ASN A 117 10.45 3.62 -4.70
N ALA A 118 11.74 3.46 -5.03
CA ALA A 118 12.20 3.23 -6.40
C ALA A 118 11.67 1.92 -7.04
N LEU A 119 11.15 0.98 -6.24
CA LEU A 119 10.53 -0.26 -6.73
C LEU A 119 9.05 -0.09 -7.09
N MET A 120 8.45 1.04 -6.72
CA MET A 120 7.04 1.32 -6.94
C MET A 120 6.80 1.89 -8.34
N ILE A 121 5.82 1.32 -9.03
CA ILE A 121 5.31 1.76 -10.33
C ILE A 121 3.83 2.03 -10.16
N VAL A 122 3.41 3.24 -10.54
CA VAL A 122 2.00 3.64 -10.54
C VAL A 122 1.57 3.96 -11.95
N LEU A 123 0.46 3.34 -12.38
CA LEU A 123 -0.14 3.56 -13.69
C LEU A 123 -1.58 4.02 -13.54
N LYS A 124 -1.98 4.92 -14.43
CA LYS A 124 -3.38 5.21 -14.72
C LYS A 124 -3.75 4.51 -16.02
N SER A 125 -4.70 3.57 -15.99
CA SER A 125 -5.08 2.77 -17.16
C SER A 125 -6.58 2.78 -17.41
N ASP A 126 -7.03 2.78 -18.66
CA ASP A 126 -8.45 2.68 -19.01
C ASP A 126 -8.94 1.22 -19.07
N SER A 127 -8.05 0.27 -18.79
CA SER A 127 -8.35 -1.17 -18.81
C SER A 127 -7.33 -1.95 -18.00
N SER A 128 -7.78 -2.99 -17.28
CA SER A 128 -6.91 -3.89 -16.53
C SER A 128 -7.33 -5.35 -16.71
N SER A 129 -6.39 -6.23 -17.09
CA SER A 129 -6.68 -7.67 -17.29
C SER A 129 -7.00 -8.40 -15.99
N TYR A 130 -6.67 -7.82 -14.84
CA TYR A 130 -6.97 -8.38 -13.52
C TYR A 130 -8.42 -8.15 -13.09
N VAL A 131 -9.13 -7.22 -13.75
CA VAL A 131 -10.48 -6.81 -13.37
C VAL A 131 -11.51 -7.45 -14.30
N THR A 132 -12.19 -8.48 -13.79
CA THR A 132 -13.26 -9.20 -14.52
C THR A 132 -14.66 -8.81 -14.05
N ASN A 133 -14.76 -7.99 -13.01
CA ASN A 133 -16.03 -7.59 -12.41
C ASN A 133 -16.68 -6.46 -13.20
N SER A 134 -17.87 -6.72 -13.73
CA SER A 134 -18.59 -5.79 -14.61
C SER A 134 -18.91 -4.43 -13.99
N LYS A 135 -18.88 -4.31 -12.65
CA LYS A 135 -19.06 -3.03 -11.94
C LYS A 135 -17.98 -2.00 -12.27
N PHE A 136 -16.84 -2.44 -12.78
CA PHE A 136 -15.69 -1.60 -13.11
C PHE A 136 -15.45 -1.49 -14.63
N ASN A 137 -16.37 -1.96 -15.48
CA ASN A 137 -16.18 -2.01 -16.94
C ASN A 137 -15.93 -0.63 -17.60
N ASN A 138 -16.30 0.46 -16.93
CA ASN A 138 -16.12 1.82 -17.42
C ASN A 138 -15.23 2.66 -16.47
N SER A 139 -14.51 2.01 -15.56
CA SER A 139 -13.62 2.69 -14.63
C SER A 139 -12.28 2.97 -15.28
N THR A 140 -11.69 4.12 -14.94
CA THR A 140 -10.24 4.29 -15.05
C THR A 140 -9.60 3.65 -13.82
N PHE A 141 -8.50 2.95 -13.99
CA PHE A 141 -7.82 2.22 -12.92
C PHE A 141 -6.57 2.95 -12.44
N LEU A 142 -6.41 2.98 -11.13
CA LEU A 142 -5.14 3.18 -10.44
C LEU A 142 -4.51 1.81 -10.24
N GLU A 143 -3.38 1.58 -10.90
CA GLU A 143 -2.60 0.36 -10.74
C GLU A 143 -1.31 0.67 -9.98
N VAL A 144 -1.11 0.00 -8.85
CA VAL A 144 0.06 0.13 -8.00
C VAL A 144 0.80 -1.20 -8.01
N TYR A 145 2.08 -1.17 -8.39
CA TYR A 145 2.98 -2.31 -8.39
C TYR A 145 4.21 -1.97 -7.58
N THR A 146 4.63 -2.86 -6.68
CA THR A 146 5.93 -2.76 -6.00
C THR A 146 6.57 -4.13 -6.03
N GLU A 147 7.79 -4.28 -6.54
CA GLU A 147 8.43 -5.61 -6.63
C GLU A 147 9.95 -5.54 -6.53
N LYS A 148 10.55 -6.43 -5.72
CA LYS A 148 12.01 -6.62 -5.70
C LYS A 148 12.46 -7.20 -7.04
N LYS A 149 13.45 -6.57 -7.68
CA LYS A 149 14.13 -7.18 -8.83
C LYS A 149 14.90 -8.41 -8.34
N ALA A 150 14.71 -9.53 -9.03
CA ALA A 150 15.39 -10.79 -8.77
C ALA A 150 16.87 -10.76 -9.17
#